data_AF-A0A0F9MKF9-F1
#
_entry.id   AF-A0A0F9MKF9-F1
#
_cell.length_a   1.000
_cell.length_b   1.000
_cell.length_c   1.000
_cell.angle_alpha   90.00
_cell.angle_beta   90.00
_cell.angle_gamma   90.00
#
_symmetry.space_group_name_H-M   'P 1'
#
loop_
_entity.id
_entity.type
_entity.pdbx_description
1 polymer ?
#
loop_
_entity_poly.entity_id
_entity_poly.type
_entity_poly.pdbx_seq_one_letter_code
_entity_poly.pdbx_strand_id
1 'polypeptide(L)'
;MANAGQFAQDADILLRVGTNASATVKAAGWFDEIIVDVEAVINCTCRFDFSAADAASAITATVRGILIETGACLAAIEGIAWDMSGFTSRIEAEDMINVLRDIALRNLSLLRDKKTQEFIQKA
;
A
#
# COMPACT_ATOMS: atom_id res chain seq x y z
N MET A 1 7.69 -15.98 5.00
CA MET A 1 6.34 -15.55 4.54
C MET A 1 6.47 -15.37 3.05
N ALA A 2 5.56 -15.94 2.26
CA ALA A 2 5.68 -15.92 0.81
C ALA A 2 5.00 -14.64 0.32
N ASN A 3 5.76 -13.57 0.08
CA ASN A 3 5.17 -12.30 -0.32
C ASN A 3 4.60 -12.41 -1.74
N ALA A 4 3.29 -12.20 -1.89
CA ALA A 4 2.62 -12.16 -3.19
C ALA A 4 2.72 -10.78 -3.88
N GLY A 5 2.93 -9.71 -3.11
CA GLY A 5 3.04 -8.34 -3.62
C GLY A 5 4.35 -8.08 -4.37
N GLN A 6 4.25 -7.34 -5.48
CA GLN A 6 5.42 -6.98 -6.28
C GLN A 6 6.14 -5.75 -5.70
N PHE A 7 5.41 -4.83 -5.10
CA PHE A 7 5.93 -3.60 -4.50
C PHE A 7 5.96 -3.68 -3.00
N ALA A 8 4.80 -3.65 -2.35
CA ALA A 8 4.71 -3.69 -0.91
C ALA A 8 4.78 -5.15 -0.43
N GLN A 9 5.32 -5.34 0.77
CA GLN A 9 5.44 -6.66 1.38
C GLN A 9 4.68 -6.69 2.71
N ASP A 10 4.37 -7.89 3.21
CA ASP A 10 3.73 -8.09 4.52
C ASP A 10 4.37 -7.28 5.63
N ALA A 11 5.70 -7.21 5.65
CA ALA A 11 6.45 -6.43 6.65
C ALA A 11 6.14 -4.93 6.58
N ASP A 12 5.96 -4.38 5.38
CA ASP A 12 5.61 -2.98 5.19
C ASP A 12 4.21 -2.70 5.70
N ILE A 13 3.26 -3.59 5.41
CA ILE A 13 1.85 -3.47 5.80
C ILE A 13 1.72 -3.59 7.33
N LEU A 14 2.38 -4.57 7.94
CA LEU A 14 2.40 -4.77 9.39
C LEU A 14 2.91 -3.53 10.14
N LEU A 15 3.86 -2.79 9.55
CA LEU A 15 4.34 -1.54 10.11
C LEU A 15 3.25 -0.45 10.11
N ARG A 16 2.38 -0.40 9.09
CA ARG A 16 1.30 0.61 8.95
C ARG A 16 0.04 0.25 9.72
N VAL A 17 -0.28 -1.03 9.79
CA VAL A 17 -1.41 -1.57 10.55
C VAL A 17 -1.21 -1.39 12.06
N GLY A 18 0.05 -1.25 12.49
CA GLY A 18 0.40 -0.82 13.84
C GLY A 18 0.30 -1.93 14.89
N THR A 19 0.77 -1.61 16.10
CA THR A 19 0.88 -2.59 17.19
C THR A 19 -0.48 -3.09 17.67
N ASN A 20 -1.48 -2.20 17.68
CA ASN A 20 -2.80 -2.44 18.25
C ASN A 20 -3.74 -3.22 17.32
N ALA A 21 -3.39 -3.44 16.06
CA ALA A 21 -4.23 -4.26 15.21
C ALA A 21 -4.32 -5.71 15.68
N SER A 22 -5.43 -6.37 15.32
CA SER A 22 -5.71 -7.71 15.82
C SER A 22 -4.67 -8.72 15.37
N ALA A 23 -4.45 -9.75 16.20
CA ALA A 23 -3.53 -10.83 15.89
C ALA A 23 -3.94 -11.60 14.61
N THR A 24 -5.24 -11.60 14.29
CA THR A 24 -5.79 -12.22 13.07
C THR A 24 -5.37 -11.46 11.82
N VAL A 25 -5.49 -10.13 11.82
CA VAL A 25 -5.03 -9.28 10.70
C VAL A 25 -3.52 -9.36 10.55
N LYS A 26 -2.80 -9.49 11.66
CA LYS A 26 -1.33 -9.64 11.67
C LYS A 26 -0.86 -11.07 11.41
N ALA A 27 -1.78 -12.00 11.14
CA ALA A 27 -1.44 -13.38 10.86
C ALA A 27 -0.75 -13.51 9.49
N ALA A 28 0.14 -14.49 9.38
CA ALA A 28 0.87 -14.72 8.14
C ALA A 28 -0.06 -15.08 6.99
N GLY A 29 0.10 -14.38 5.86
CA GLY A 29 -0.62 -14.63 4.61
C GLY A 29 -2.00 -13.98 4.50
N TRP A 30 -2.46 -13.24 5.50
CA TRP A 30 -3.71 -12.49 5.37
C TRP A 30 -3.60 -11.38 4.31
N PHE A 31 -2.44 -10.75 4.19
CA PHE A 31 -2.20 -9.66 3.24
C PHE A 31 -1.82 -10.12 1.83
N ASP A 32 -1.49 -11.40 1.62
CA ASP A 32 -0.99 -11.91 0.34
C ASP A 32 -2.02 -11.75 -0.80
N GLU A 33 -3.31 -11.91 -0.51
CA GLU A 33 -4.35 -11.73 -1.52
C GLU A 33 -4.68 -10.23 -1.73
N ILE A 34 -4.80 -9.50 -0.62
CA ILE A 34 -5.17 -8.07 -0.61
C ILE A 34 -4.14 -7.22 -1.34
N ILE A 35 -2.86 -7.55 -1.22
CA ILE A 35 -1.82 -6.73 -1.84
C ILE A 35 -1.88 -6.78 -3.38
N VAL A 36 -2.26 -7.92 -3.95
CA VAL A 36 -2.41 -8.06 -5.41
C VAL A 36 -3.56 -7.19 -5.91
N ASP A 37 -4.67 -7.16 -5.19
CA ASP A 37 -5.82 -6.32 -5.52
C ASP A 37 -5.49 -4.84 -5.39
N VAL A 38 -4.81 -4.45 -4.32
CA VAL A 38 -4.37 -3.07 -4.08
C VAL A 38 -3.41 -2.60 -5.18
N GLU A 39 -2.45 -3.42 -5.59
CA GLU A 39 -1.51 -3.07 -6.67
C GLU A 39 -2.23 -2.91 -8.02
N ALA A 40 -3.23 -3.75 -8.30
CA ALA A 40 -4.09 -3.59 -9.46
C ALA A 40 -4.87 -2.27 -9.44
N VAL A 41 -5.40 -1.88 -8.27
CA VAL A 41 -6.08 -0.58 -8.08
C VAL A 41 -5.12 0.59 -8.33
N ILE A 42 -3.88 0.54 -7.82
CA ILE A 42 -2.88 1.60 -8.05
C ILE A 42 -2.61 1.75 -9.55
N ASN A 43 -2.32 0.65 -10.25
CA ASN A 43 -2.04 0.66 -11.69
C ASN A 43 -3.21 1.24 -12.50
N CYS A 44 -4.45 0.78 -12.20
CA CYS A 44 -5.65 1.26 -12.86
C CYS A 44 -5.91 2.75 -12.58
N THR A 45 -5.69 3.20 -11.35
CA THR A 45 -5.90 4.58 -10.92
C THR A 45 -4.91 5.55 -11.57
N CYS A 46 -3.65 5.14 -11.66
CA CYS A 46 -2.58 5.92 -12.27
C CYS A 46 -2.57 5.82 -13.81
N ARG A 47 -3.36 4.89 -14.39
CA ARG A 47 -3.38 4.57 -15.83
C ARG A 47 -2.00 4.22 -16.37
N PHE A 48 -1.18 3.61 -15.53
CA PHE A 48 0.17 3.20 -15.85
C PHE A 48 0.44 1.88 -15.15
N ASP A 49 0.99 0.93 -15.90
CA ASP A 49 1.36 -0.37 -15.37
C ASP A 49 2.75 -0.28 -14.73
N PHE A 50 2.77 0.01 -13.42
CA PHE A 50 4.02 0.02 -12.67
C PHE A 50 4.61 -1.38 -12.56
N SER A 51 3.78 -2.43 -12.53
CA SER A 51 4.22 -3.82 -12.38
C SER A 51 5.09 -4.23 -13.56
N ALA A 52 4.65 -3.92 -14.78
CA ALA A 52 5.45 -4.12 -15.98
C ALA A 52 6.72 -3.26 -16.01
N ALA A 53 6.64 -1.99 -15.58
CA ALA A 53 7.79 -1.09 -15.55
C ALA A 53 8.86 -1.52 -14.54
N ASP A 54 8.45 -2.06 -13.40
CA ASP A 54 9.35 -2.57 -12.37
C ASP A 54 10.06 -3.85 -12.80
N ALA A 55 9.34 -4.76 -13.47
CA ALA A 55 9.92 -5.95 -14.06
C ALA A 55 10.98 -5.62 -15.13
N ALA A 56 10.80 -4.49 -15.83
CA ALA A 56 11.78 -3.94 -16.76
C ALA A 56 12.93 -3.16 -16.08
N SER A 57 12.95 -3.09 -14.74
CA SER A 57 13.90 -2.29 -13.94
C SER A 57 13.93 -0.80 -14.30
N ALA A 58 12.82 -0.27 -14.84
CA ALA A 58 12.70 1.13 -15.25
C ALA A 58 12.27 2.06 -14.10
N ILE A 59 12.03 1.51 -12.90
CA ILE A 59 11.59 2.28 -11.72
C ILE A 59 12.78 2.58 -10.81
N THR A 60 12.96 3.86 -10.47
CA THR A 60 13.99 4.29 -9.50
C THR A 60 13.63 3.90 -8.06
N ALA A 61 14.63 3.74 -7.20
CA ALA A 61 14.43 3.41 -5.78
C ALA A 61 13.49 4.37 -5.05
N THR A 62 13.54 5.67 -5.38
CA THR A 62 12.65 6.69 -4.80
C THR A 62 11.19 6.44 -5.14
N VAL A 63 10.90 6.12 -6.40
CA VAL A 63 9.53 5.88 -6.88
C VAL A 63 9.00 4.57 -6.30
N ARG A 64 9.86 3.55 -6.23
CA ARG A 64 9.53 2.28 -5.55
C ARG A 64 9.15 2.52 -4.09
N GLY A 65 9.84 3.43 -3.38
CA GLY A 65 9.48 3.81 -2.01
C GLY A 65 8.06 4.37 -1.89
N ILE A 66 7.63 5.21 -2.84
CA ILE A 66 6.26 5.77 -2.87
C ILE A 66 5.24 4.69 -3.18
N LEU A 67 5.53 3.77 -4.12
CA LEU A 67 4.65 2.64 -4.44
C LEU A 67 4.47 1.71 -3.23
N ILE A 68 5.56 1.37 -2.53
CA ILE A 68 5.54 0.58 -1.30
C ILE A 68 4.65 1.24 -0.25
N GLU A 69 4.86 2.53 0.03
CA GLU A 69 4.08 3.24 1.02
C GLU A 69 2.59 3.29 0.64
N THR A 70 2.28 3.53 -0.63
CA THR A 70 0.89 3.58 -1.13
C THR A 70 0.20 2.24 -0.98
N GLY A 71 0.82 1.16 -1.47
CA GLY A 71 0.27 -0.18 -1.38
C GLY A 71 0.10 -0.64 0.07
N ALA A 72 1.10 -0.37 0.91
CA ALA A 72 1.03 -0.76 2.31
C ALA A 72 -0.05 0.03 3.08
N CYS A 73 -0.26 1.32 2.80
CA CYS A 73 -1.33 2.09 3.41
C CYS A 73 -2.73 1.61 3.00
N LEU A 74 -2.93 1.29 1.72
CA LEU A 74 -4.22 0.80 1.22
C LEU A 74 -4.55 -0.60 1.79
N ALA A 75 -3.59 -1.53 1.75
CA ALA A 75 -3.75 -2.85 2.35
C ALA A 75 -3.97 -2.79 3.88
N ALA A 76 -3.30 -1.84 4.55
CA ALA A 76 -3.47 -1.62 5.98
C ALA A 76 -4.89 -1.13 6.34
N ILE A 77 -5.48 -0.28 5.50
CA ILE A 77 -6.87 0.18 5.68
C ILE A 77 -7.83 -1.00 5.62
N GLU A 78 -7.67 -1.91 4.66
CA GLU A 78 -8.52 -3.10 4.54
C GLU A 78 -8.35 -4.03 5.76
N GLY A 79 -7.12 -4.20 6.24
CA GLY A 79 -6.83 -4.92 7.49
C GLY A 79 -7.56 -4.37 8.70
N ILE A 80 -7.39 -3.08 8.98
CA ILE A 80 -8.01 -2.43 10.14
C ILE A 80 -9.54 -2.42 9.98
N ALA A 81 -10.06 -2.21 8.78
CA ALA A 81 -11.50 -2.20 8.51
C ALA A 81 -12.16 -3.56 8.71
N TRP A 82 -11.45 -4.66 8.41
CA TRP A 82 -11.95 -6.02 8.60
C TRP A 82 -12.09 -6.38 10.08
N ASP A 83 -11.10 -6.05 10.91
CA ASP A 83 -11.14 -6.33 12.35
C ASP A 83 -10.53 -5.20 13.19
N MET A 84 -11.44 -4.39 13.76
CA MET A 84 -11.11 -3.29 14.66
C MET A 84 -10.99 -3.72 16.13
N SER A 85 -11.16 -5.01 16.46
CA SER A 85 -11.21 -5.48 17.86
C SER A 85 -9.89 -5.33 18.62
N GLY A 86 -8.78 -5.17 17.90
CA GLY A 86 -7.47 -4.91 18.52
C GLY A 86 -7.32 -3.49 19.09
N PHE A 87 -8.12 -2.54 18.62
CA PHE A 87 -8.05 -1.14 19.06
C PHE A 87 -8.85 -0.91 20.35
N THR A 88 -8.40 0.03 21.16
CA THR A 88 -9.05 0.37 22.45
C THR A 88 -10.44 0.97 22.23
N SER A 89 -10.62 1.66 21.11
CA SER A 89 -11.90 2.22 20.68
C SER A 89 -12.02 2.19 19.17
N ARG A 90 -13.26 2.19 18.69
CA ARG A 90 -13.55 2.33 17.27
C ARG A 90 -13.06 3.67 16.70
N ILE A 91 -13.04 4.72 17.52
CA ILE A 91 -12.57 6.06 17.13
C ILE A 91 -11.06 6.01 16.79
N GLU A 92 -10.26 5.32 17.61
CA GLU A 92 -8.82 5.14 17.36
C GLU A 92 -8.56 4.41 16.04
N ALA A 93 -9.33 3.37 15.73
CA ALA A 93 -9.23 2.64 14.48
C ALA A 93 -9.61 3.51 13.27
N GLU A 94 -10.69 4.29 13.38
CA GLU A 94 -11.14 5.21 12.32
C GLU A 94 -10.13 6.34 12.09
N ASP A 95 -9.54 6.90 13.15
CA ASP A 95 -8.48 7.91 13.06
C ASP A 95 -7.25 7.37 12.34
N MET A 96 -6.84 6.14 12.63
CA MET A 96 -5.71 5.53 11.95
C MET A 96 -5.99 5.25 10.48
N ILE A 97 -7.20 4.78 10.15
CA ILE A 97 -7.65 4.65 8.76
C ILE A 97 -7.61 6.00 8.03
N ASN A 98 -8.03 7.10 8.68
CA ASN A 98 -8.02 8.43 8.08
C ASN A 98 -6.59 8.90 7.78
N VAL A 99 -5.65 8.71 8.71
CA VAL A 99 -4.22 9.04 8.48
C VAL A 99 -3.65 8.23 7.31
N LEU A 100 -3.90 6.92 7.27
CA LEU A 100 -3.43 6.06 6.18
C LEU A 100 -4.06 6.45 4.83
N ARG A 101 -5.34 6.84 4.84
CA ARG A 101 -6.05 7.32 3.65
C ARG A 101 -5.43 8.60 3.11
N ASP A 102 -5.13 9.56 3.98
CA ASP A 102 -4.54 10.84 3.56
C ASP A 102 -3.15 10.65 2.94
N ILE A 103 -2.33 9.76 3.51
CA ILE A 103 -1.03 9.37 2.95
C ILE A 103 -1.21 8.71 1.59
N ALA A 104 -2.09 7.71 1.48
CA ALA A 104 -2.33 7.00 0.22
C ALA A 104 -2.85 7.94 -0.88
N LEU A 105 -3.80 8.83 -0.58
CA LEU A 105 -4.36 9.78 -1.54
C LEU A 105 -3.32 10.80 -2.01
N ARG A 106 -2.46 11.29 -1.10
CA ARG A 106 -1.34 12.17 -1.47
C ARG A 106 -0.39 11.46 -2.43
N ASN A 107 -0.03 10.21 -2.13
CA ASN A 107 0.91 9.46 -2.94
C ASN A 107 0.32 9.10 -4.32
N LEU A 108 -0.95 8.70 -4.38
CA LEU A 108 -1.67 8.49 -5.65
C LEU A 108 -1.71 9.76 -6.52
N SER A 109 -1.89 10.93 -5.90
CA SER A 109 -1.85 12.21 -6.62
C SER A 109 -0.47 12.45 -7.25
N LEU A 110 0.62 12.14 -6.53
CA LEU A 110 1.99 12.26 -7.04
C LEU A 110 2.26 11.27 -8.18
N LEU A 111 1.84 10.01 -8.04
CA LEU A 111 2.05 8.95 -9.04
C LEU A 111 1.24 9.18 -10.33
N ARG A 112 0.11 9.88 -10.24
CA ARG A 112 -0.74 10.23 -11.39
C ARG A 112 -0.26 11.46 -12.16
N ASP A 113 0.54 12.34 -11.55
CA ASP A 113 1.04 13.52 -12.24
C ASP A 113 1.96 13.11 -13.40
N LYS A 114 1.60 13.52 -14.63
CA LYS A 114 2.35 13.18 -15.84
C LYS A 114 3.80 13.63 -15.79
N LYS A 115 4.10 14.73 -15.09
CA LYS A 115 5.49 15.18 -14.90
C LYS A 115 6.29 14.19 -14.05
N THR A 116 5.66 13.61 -13.05
CA THR A 116 6.23 12.54 -12.23
C THR A 116 6.36 11.26 -13.05
N GLN A 117 5.38 10.92 -13.89
CA GLN A 117 5.45 9.76 -14.79
C GLN A 117 6.57 9.89 -15.85
N GLU A 118 6.78 11.07 -16.41
CA GLU A 118 7.90 11.32 -17.33
C GLU A 118 9.26 11.22 -16.64
N PHE A 119 9.37 11.64 -15.39
CA PHE A 119 10.57 11.43 -14.57
C PHE A 119 10.82 9.93 -14.33
N ILE A 120 9.76 9.14 -14.15
CA ILE A 120 9.82 7.68 -13.98
C ILE A 120 10.30 6.98 -15.25
N GLN A 121 9.83 7.39 -16.44
CA GLN A 121 10.19 6.73 -17.71
C GLN A 121 11.61 7.04 -18.22
N LYS A 122 12.26 8.10 -17.73
CA LYS A 122 13.57 8.56 -18.24
C LYS A 122 14.77 8.09 -17.41
N ALA A 123 14.57 7.20 -16.44
CA ALA A 123 15.65 6.61 -15.65
C ALA A 123 16.34 5.46 -16.40
#